data_AF-A0A259M888-F1
#
_entry.id   AF-A0A259M888-F1
#
_cell.length_a   1.000
_cell.length_b   1.000
_cell.length_c   1.000
_cell.angle_alpha   90.00
_cell.angle_beta   90.00
_cell.angle_gamma   90.00
#
_symmetry.space_group_name_H-M   'P 1'
#
loop_
_entity.id
_entity.type
_entity.pdbx_description
1 polymer ?
#
loop_
_entity_poly.entity_id
_entity_poly.type
_entity_poly.pdbx_seq_one_letter_code
_entity_poly.pdbx_strand_id
1 'polypeptide(L)'
;MDAPVNSLIRYRTLIIAIVVVMLTGCSSTKMAYRYADWGVVWWVEDYIPLTSEQQSQLNADLDNLRQWHCSTELPRYQAWLDELEADLTRGTPDVDTIEYHQSQLLGFVPDLLERATPVAVNLLQSLSDAQVEALAEAMAENQRELEEEMLAGSAEARK
;
A
#
# COMPACT_ATOMS: atom_id res chain seq x y z
N MET A 1 35.15 22.44 -34.78
CA MET A 1 34.29 23.47 -34.15
C MET A 1 32.90 22.86 -34.10
N ASP A 2 32.67 21.88 -33.21
CA ASP A 2 31.58 20.88 -33.37
C ASP A 2 30.76 20.60 -32.09
N ALA A 3 30.80 21.51 -31.11
CA ALA A 3 30.16 21.31 -29.80
C ALA A 3 28.67 21.69 -29.63
N PRO A 4 28.00 22.54 -30.47
CA PRO A 4 26.65 23.02 -30.13
C PRO A 4 25.51 22.06 -30.53
N VAL A 5 25.74 21.15 -31.49
CA VAL A 5 24.68 20.26 -31.98
C VAL A 5 24.39 19.13 -30.99
N ASN A 6 25.42 18.62 -30.32
CA ASN A 6 25.31 17.48 -29.42
C ASN A 6 24.58 17.83 -28.10
N SER A 7 24.69 19.08 -27.62
CA SER A 7 23.95 19.56 -26.46
C SER A 7 22.47 19.75 -26.79
N LEU A 8 22.11 20.32 -27.94
CA LEU A 8 20.72 20.44 -28.39
C LEU A 8 20.03 19.09 -28.58
N ILE A 9 20.75 18.08 -29.11
CA ILE A 9 20.23 16.71 -29.21
C ILE A 9 20.03 16.12 -27.82
N ARG A 10 20.97 16.30 -26.89
CA ARG A 10 20.84 15.84 -25.49
C ARG A 10 19.64 16.48 -24.79
N TYR A 11 19.44 17.80 -24.92
CA TYR A 11 18.28 18.49 -24.34
C TYR A 11 16.96 18.02 -24.95
N ARG A 12 16.91 17.78 -26.26
CA ARG A 12 15.72 17.21 -26.92
C ARG A 12 15.40 15.82 -26.41
N THR A 13 16.40 14.94 -26.29
CA THR A 13 16.21 13.61 -25.72
C THR A 13 15.77 13.67 -24.26
N LEU A 14 16.32 14.60 -23.48
CA LEU A 14 15.94 14.82 -22.08
C LEU A 14 14.50 15.30 -21.94
N ILE A 15 14.07 16.25 -22.78
CA ILE A 15 12.69 16.76 -22.82
C ILE A 15 11.74 15.66 -23.26
N ILE A 16 12.08 14.87 -24.28
CA ILE A 16 11.26 13.74 -24.73
C ILE A 16 11.13 12.69 -23.61
N ALA A 17 12.22 12.38 -22.90
CA ALA A 17 12.19 11.45 -21.77
C ALA A 17 11.27 11.96 -20.64
N ILE A 18 11.37 13.24 -20.28
CA ILE A 18 10.51 13.87 -19.26
C ILE A 18 9.04 13.86 -19.69
N VAL A 19 8.74 14.16 -20.95
CA VAL A 19 7.37 14.13 -21.49
C VAL A 19 6.81 12.72 -21.49
N VAL A 20 7.60 11.70 -21.85
CA VAL A 20 7.18 10.29 -21.79
C VAL A 20 6.88 9.87 -20.33
N VAL A 21 7.72 10.26 -19.36
CA VAL A 21 7.49 9.98 -17.94
C VAL A 21 6.21 10.69 -17.44
N MET A 22 6.00 11.95 -17.81
CA MET A 22 4.80 12.71 -17.47
C MET A 22 3.53 12.08 -18.08
N LEU A 23 3.60 11.56 -19.31
CA LEU A 23 2.47 10.89 -19.98
C LEU A 23 2.14 9.53 -19.35
N THR A 24 3.11 8.82 -18.76
CA THR A 24 2.84 7.60 -17.99
C THR A 24 2.18 7.86 -16.63
N GLY A 25 2.22 9.10 -16.12
CA GLY A 25 1.64 9.48 -14.84
C GLY A 25 0.12 9.62 -14.81
N CYS A 26 -0.58 9.62 -15.96
CA CYS A 26 -2.03 9.78 -16.00
C CYS A 26 -2.83 8.56 -15.47
N SER A 27 -2.16 7.47 -15.08
CA SER A 27 -2.79 6.33 -14.42
C SER A 27 -2.16 6.10 -13.05
N SER A 28 -2.15 7.12 -12.18
CA SER A 28 -1.56 7.05 -10.84
C SER A 28 -2.15 5.91 -10.00
N THR A 29 -3.42 5.56 -10.20
CA THR A 29 -4.08 4.43 -9.52
C THR A 29 -3.47 3.09 -9.94
N LYS A 30 -3.27 2.84 -11.24
CA LYS A 30 -2.56 1.64 -11.72
C LYS A 30 -1.11 1.62 -11.27
N MET A 31 -0.49 2.80 -11.19
CA MET A 31 0.90 2.93 -10.74
C MET A 31 1.03 2.59 -9.25
N ALA A 32 0.18 3.17 -8.40
CA ALA A 32 0.14 2.88 -6.97
C ALA A 32 -0.09 1.39 -6.69
N TYR A 33 -1.07 0.76 -7.35
CA TYR A 33 -1.33 -0.67 -7.18
C TYR A 33 -0.22 -1.57 -7.72
N ARG A 34 0.48 -1.15 -8.79
CA ARG A 34 1.64 -1.88 -9.31
C ARG A 34 2.85 -1.82 -8.37
N TYR A 35 3.02 -0.72 -7.64
CA TYR A 35 4.13 -0.56 -6.69
C TYR A 35 3.78 -0.92 -5.24
N ALA A 36 2.50 -1.20 -4.95
CA ALA A 36 2.04 -1.57 -3.61
C ALA A 36 2.77 -2.81 -3.08
N ASP A 37 2.90 -3.87 -3.88
CA ASP A 37 3.60 -5.10 -3.46
C ASP A 37 5.05 -4.82 -3.06
N TRP A 38 5.75 -3.95 -3.80
CA TRP A 38 7.11 -3.55 -3.48
C TRP A 38 7.17 -2.80 -2.14
N GLY A 39 6.22 -1.92 -1.88
CA GLY A 39 6.10 -1.24 -0.59
C GLY A 39 5.85 -2.20 0.57
N VAL A 40 5.00 -3.22 0.37
CA VAL A 40 4.74 -4.25 1.39
C VAL A 40 5.98 -5.08 1.67
N VAL A 41 6.72 -5.50 0.63
CA VAL A 41 7.98 -6.24 0.82
C VAL A 41 9.00 -5.41 1.59
N TRP A 42 9.15 -4.13 1.24
CA TRP A 42 10.06 -3.23 1.94
C TRP A 42 9.66 -3.05 3.41
N TRP A 43 8.37 -2.86 3.68
CA TRP A 43 7.85 -2.80 5.04
C TRP A 43 8.10 -4.10 5.82
N VAL A 44 7.97 -5.27 5.19
CA VAL A 44 8.31 -6.55 5.84
C VAL A 44 9.81 -6.64 6.14
N GLU A 45 10.66 -6.14 5.24
CA GLU A 45 12.12 -6.15 5.41
C GLU A 45 12.60 -5.29 6.60
N ASP A 46 11.82 -4.27 7.00
CA ASP A 46 12.09 -3.49 8.21
C ASP A 46 11.95 -4.33 9.50
N TYR A 47 11.19 -5.43 9.45
CA TYR A 47 11.01 -6.35 10.59
C TYR A 47 11.83 -7.64 10.45
N ILE A 48 11.98 -8.16 9.23
CA ILE A 48 12.56 -9.47 8.97
C ILE A 48 13.60 -9.35 7.84
N PRO A 49 14.87 -9.73 8.05
CA PRO A 49 15.85 -9.79 6.98
C PRO A 49 15.53 -10.97 6.04
N LEU A 50 14.79 -10.71 4.96
CA LEU A 50 14.35 -11.74 4.02
C LEU A 50 15.50 -12.32 3.20
N THR A 51 15.46 -13.63 2.98
CA THR A 51 16.29 -14.29 1.95
C THR A 51 15.69 -14.07 0.57
N SER A 52 16.50 -14.23 -0.50
CA SER A 52 16.00 -14.10 -1.88
C SER A 52 14.89 -15.09 -2.21
N GLU A 53 14.89 -16.29 -1.61
CA GLU A 53 13.82 -17.28 -1.79
C GLU A 53 12.52 -16.83 -1.11
N GLN A 54 12.59 -16.38 0.15
CA GLN A 54 11.44 -15.83 0.87
C GLN A 54 10.86 -14.60 0.15
N GLN A 55 11.71 -13.69 -0.34
CA GLN A 55 11.28 -12.51 -1.08
C GLN A 55 10.60 -12.90 -2.41
N SER A 56 11.13 -13.89 -3.12
CA SER A 56 10.51 -14.40 -4.35
C SER A 56 9.12 -15.01 -4.07
N GLN A 57 9.00 -15.81 -3.01
CA GLN A 57 7.72 -16.40 -2.62
C GLN A 57 6.72 -15.32 -2.17
N LEU A 58 7.14 -14.38 -1.33
CA LEU A 58 6.30 -13.27 -0.86
C LEU A 58 5.77 -12.42 -2.02
N ASN A 59 6.62 -12.11 -3.01
CA ASN A 59 6.18 -11.38 -4.21
C ASN A 59 5.14 -12.16 -5.01
N ALA A 60 5.28 -13.48 -5.15
CA ALA A 60 4.30 -14.30 -5.85
C ALA A 60 2.95 -14.33 -5.11
N ASP A 61 2.99 -14.46 -3.78
CA ASP A 61 1.80 -14.46 -2.94
C ASP A 61 1.08 -13.10 -2.99
N LEU A 62 1.83 -11.98 -2.91
CA LEU A 62 1.30 -10.62 -3.02
C LEU A 62 0.73 -10.33 -4.41
N ASP A 63 1.36 -10.82 -5.49
CA ASP A 63 0.83 -10.63 -6.84
C ASP A 63 -0.53 -11.32 -7.00
N ASN A 64 -0.68 -12.55 -6.49
CA ASN A 64 -1.96 -13.26 -6.50
C ASN A 64 -3.02 -12.52 -5.67
N LEU A 65 -2.66 -12.05 -4.47
CA LEU A 65 -3.55 -11.28 -3.62
C LEU A 65 -4.02 -10.00 -4.31
N ARG A 66 -3.09 -9.27 -4.93
CA ARG A 66 -3.37 -8.05 -5.71
C ARG A 66 -4.30 -8.34 -6.89
N GLN A 67 -4.02 -9.38 -7.67
CA GLN A 67 -4.86 -9.73 -8.82
C GLN A 67 -6.31 -10.00 -8.39
N TRP A 68 -6.51 -10.74 -7.29
CA TRP A 68 -7.83 -10.93 -6.71
C TRP A 68 -8.45 -9.61 -6.24
N HIS A 69 -7.72 -8.81 -5.47
CA HIS A 69 -8.21 -7.53 -4.95
C HIS A 69 -8.64 -6.58 -6.08
N CYS A 70 -7.84 -6.47 -7.14
CA CYS A 70 -8.13 -5.65 -8.30
C CYS A 70 -9.33 -6.13 -9.13
N SER A 71 -9.53 -7.45 -9.23
CA SER A 71 -10.60 -8.04 -10.04
C SER A 71 -11.92 -8.21 -9.28
N THR A 72 -11.87 -8.26 -7.95
CA THR A 72 -13.02 -8.59 -7.09
C THR A 72 -13.38 -7.45 -6.14
N GLU A 73 -12.45 -6.99 -5.30
CA GLU A 73 -12.72 -5.97 -4.27
C GLU A 73 -12.85 -4.56 -4.85
N LEU A 74 -11.96 -4.17 -5.77
CA LEU A 74 -12.01 -2.82 -6.35
C LEU A 74 -13.35 -2.50 -7.04
N PRO A 75 -13.94 -3.39 -7.85
CA PRO A 75 -15.29 -3.17 -8.39
C PRO A 75 -16.37 -3.04 -7.30
N ARG A 76 -16.27 -3.79 -6.20
CA ARG A 76 -17.20 -3.68 -5.06
C ARG A 76 -17.07 -2.32 -4.37
N TYR A 77 -15.83 -1.87 -4.14
CA TYR A 77 -15.57 -0.57 -3.51
C TYR A 77 -16.09 0.56 -4.40
N GLN A 78 -15.87 0.46 -5.71
CA GLN A 78 -16.39 1.43 -6.66
C GLN A 78 -17.92 1.50 -6.59
N ALA A 79 -18.62 0.37 -6.61
CA ALA A 79 -20.08 0.35 -6.53
C ALA A 79 -20.61 0.97 -5.22
N TRP A 80 -19.94 0.70 -4.09
CA TRP A 80 -20.28 1.31 -2.80
C TRP A 80 -19.96 2.81 -2.75
N LEU A 81 -18.87 3.26 -3.38
CA LEU A 81 -18.53 4.68 -3.48
C LEU A 81 -19.52 5.45 -4.35
N ASP A 82 -20.00 4.85 -5.44
CA ASP A 82 -21.05 5.43 -6.28
C ASP A 82 -22.37 5.59 -5.48
N GLU A 83 -22.72 4.61 -4.63
CA GLU A 83 -23.86 4.69 -3.72
C GLU A 83 -23.67 5.79 -2.67
N LEU A 84 -22.50 5.85 -2.03
CA LEU A 84 -22.17 6.89 -1.06
C LEU A 84 -22.24 8.30 -1.68
N GLU A 85 -21.74 8.48 -2.90
CA GLU A 85 -21.85 9.75 -3.63
C GLU A 85 -23.31 10.11 -3.92
N ALA A 86 -24.12 9.14 -4.34
CA ALA A 86 -25.55 9.35 -4.56
C ALA A 86 -26.29 9.76 -3.28
N ASP A 87 -25.87 9.25 -2.11
CA ASP A 87 -26.49 9.57 -0.83
C ASP A 87 -26.10 10.99 -0.37
N LEU A 88 -24.82 11.33 -0.50
CA LEU A 88 -24.30 12.66 -0.17
C LEU A 88 -24.88 13.77 -1.08
N THR A 89 -25.16 13.45 -2.35
CA THR A 89 -25.76 14.42 -3.28
C THR A 89 -27.25 14.68 -3.01
N ARG A 90 -27.94 13.77 -2.32
CA ARG A 90 -29.36 13.93 -1.93
C ARG A 90 -29.55 14.82 -0.69
N GLY A 91 -28.49 15.06 0.09
CA GLY A 91 -28.51 15.94 1.25
C GLY A 91 -27.61 15.43 2.37
N THR A 92 -27.73 16.04 3.56
CA THR A 92 -27.01 15.56 4.75
C THR A 92 -27.51 14.17 5.13
N PRO A 93 -26.63 13.15 5.21
CA PRO A 93 -27.01 11.81 5.64
C PRO A 93 -27.59 11.81 7.06
N ASP A 94 -28.61 10.99 7.28
CA ASP A 94 -29.06 10.66 8.63
C ASP A 94 -28.15 9.60 9.28
N VAL A 95 -28.40 9.31 10.55
CA VAL A 95 -27.60 8.35 11.33
C VAL A 95 -27.66 6.95 10.70
N ASP A 96 -28.84 6.51 10.26
CA ASP A 96 -29.03 5.19 9.68
C ASP A 96 -28.20 5.03 8.39
N THR A 97 -28.15 6.07 7.56
CA THR A 97 -27.33 6.12 6.34
C THR A 97 -25.84 6.05 6.67
N ILE A 98 -25.39 6.76 7.71
CA ILE A 98 -24.00 6.72 8.16
C ILE A 98 -23.63 5.33 8.67
N GLU A 99 -24.47 4.72 9.51
CA GLU A 99 -24.26 3.37 10.05
C GLU A 99 -24.24 2.32 8.93
N TYR A 100 -25.09 2.46 7.92
CA TYR A 100 -25.08 1.63 6.73
C TYR A 100 -23.71 1.68 6.03
N HIS A 101 -23.21 2.86 5.66
CA HIS A 101 -21.92 2.95 4.97
C HIS A 101 -20.73 2.52 5.85
N GLN A 102 -20.79 2.77 7.16
CA GLN A 102 -19.79 2.24 8.09
C GLN A 102 -19.78 0.71 8.09
N SER A 103 -20.96 0.08 8.11
CA SER A 103 -21.09 -1.38 8.08
C SER A 103 -20.53 -1.97 6.77
N GLN A 104 -20.78 -1.32 5.62
CA GLN A 104 -20.23 -1.74 4.33
C GLN A 104 -18.71 -1.65 4.32
N LEU A 105 -18.15 -0.53 4.79
CA LEU A 105 -16.70 -0.33 4.87
C LEU A 105 -16.02 -1.40 5.74
N LEU A 106 -16.58 -1.67 6.92
CA LEU A 106 -16.07 -2.73 7.81
C LEU A 106 -16.29 -4.13 7.23
N GLY A 107 -17.34 -4.31 6.43
CA GLY A 107 -17.65 -5.56 5.75
C GLY A 107 -16.63 -5.98 4.68
N PHE A 108 -15.82 -5.07 4.17
CA PHE A 108 -14.74 -5.39 3.22
C PHE A 108 -13.50 -6.00 3.88
N VAL A 109 -13.30 -5.76 5.18
CA VAL A 109 -12.09 -6.16 5.90
C VAL A 109 -11.96 -7.69 6.04
N PRO A 110 -13.01 -8.46 6.41
CA PRO A 110 -12.89 -9.91 6.59
C PRO A 110 -12.43 -10.65 5.33
N ASP A 111 -12.98 -10.32 4.16
CA ASP A 111 -12.63 -10.98 2.89
C ASP A 111 -11.15 -10.74 2.55
N LEU A 112 -10.67 -9.51 2.74
CA LEU A 112 -9.27 -9.16 2.55
C LEU A 112 -8.36 -9.94 3.51
N LEU A 113 -8.73 -10.02 4.79
CA LEU A 113 -7.95 -10.75 5.80
C LEU A 113 -7.92 -12.25 5.54
N GLU A 114 -9.04 -12.84 5.13
CA GLU A 114 -9.10 -14.27 4.76
C GLU A 114 -8.12 -14.58 3.63
N ARG A 115 -8.00 -13.67 2.65
CA ARG A 115 -7.09 -13.84 1.52
C ARG A 115 -5.64 -13.50 1.84
N ALA A 116 -5.39 -12.56 2.73
CA ALA A 116 -4.05 -12.15 3.16
C ALA A 116 -3.43 -13.13 4.18
N THR A 117 -4.25 -13.83 4.97
CA THR A 117 -3.77 -14.75 6.02
C THR A 117 -2.81 -15.82 5.49
N PRO A 118 -3.11 -16.54 4.37
CA PRO A 118 -2.17 -17.50 3.79
C PRO A 118 -0.82 -16.89 3.40
N VAL A 119 -0.80 -15.63 2.92
CA VAL A 119 0.44 -14.91 2.57
C VAL A 119 1.32 -14.75 3.82
N ALA A 120 0.72 -14.29 4.92
CA ALA A 120 1.43 -14.14 6.19
C ALA A 120 1.87 -15.50 6.76
N VAL A 121 1.00 -16.50 6.75
CA VAL A 121 1.32 -17.85 7.27
C VAL A 121 2.47 -18.49 6.49
N ASN A 122 2.45 -18.41 5.15
CA ASN A 122 3.53 -18.94 4.31
C ASN A 122 4.88 -18.32 4.67
N LEU A 123 4.92 -16.98 4.82
CA LEU A 123 6.13 -16.28 5.21
C LEU A 123 6.58 -16.67 6.63
N LEU A 124 5.67 -16.59 7.61
CA LEU A 124 5.98 -16.85 9.02
C LEU A 124 6.45 -18.29 9.26
N GLN A 125 5.89 -19.27 8.55
CA GLN A 125 6.34 -20.66 8.61
C GLN A 125 7.73 -20.89 8.00
N SER A 126 8.18 -20.01 7.12
CA SER A 126 9.49 -20.10 6.47
C SER A 126 10.64 -19.48 7.27
N LEU A 127 10.34 -18.82 8.40
CA LEU A 127 11.33 -18.08 9.17
C LEU A 127 12.27 -19.03 9.92
N SER A 128 13.55 -18.67 9.94
CA SER A 128 14.54 -19.27 10.83
C SER A 128 14.42 -18.71 12.25
N ASP A 129 14.97 -19.43 13.25
CA ASP A 129 14.98 -18.96 14.65
C ASP A 129 15.59 -17.55 14.80
N ALA A 130 16.65 -17.24 14.05
CA ALA A 130 17.27 -15.92 14.04
C ALA A 130 16.35 -14.83 13.45
N GLN A 131 15.55 -15.18 12.42
CA GLN A 131 14.55 -14.26 11.86
C GLN A 131 13.36 -14.05 12.78
N VAL A 132 12.98 -15.07 13.58
CA VAL A 132 11.94 -14.94 14.62
C VAL A 132 12.40 -13.99 15.73
N GLU A 133 13.67 -14.08 16.15
CA GLU A 133 14.26 -13.15 17.13
C GLU A 133 14.30 -11.71 16.56
N ALA A 134 14.76 -11.54 15.32
CA ALA A 134 14.78 -10.23 14.65
C ALA A 134 13.37 -9.60 14.56
N LEU A 135 12.35 -10.40 14.22
CA LEU A 135 10.96 -9.95 14.20
C LEU A 135 10.50 -9.46 15.57
N ALA A 136 10.78 -10.21 16.63
CA ALA A 136 10.39 -9.86 17.99
C ALA A 136 11.08 -8.56 18.46
N GLU A 137 12.36 -8.39 18.15
CA GLU A 137 13.11 -7.17 18.45
C GLU A 137 12.55 -5.96 17.70
N ALA A 138 12.32 -6.09 16.39
CA ALA A 138 11.74 -5.02 15.57
C ALA A 138 10.34 -4.61 16.05
N MET A 139 9.49 -5.58 16.43
CA MET A 139 8.18 -5.30 17.00
C MET A 139 8.26 -4.58 18.34
N ALA A 140 9.19 -4.97 19.21
CA ALA A 140 9.37 -4.32 20.52
C ALA A 140 9.86 -2.87 20.37
N GLU A 141 10.77 -2.63 19.43
CA GLU A 141 11.27 -1.29 19.14
C GLU A 141 10.16 -0.40 18.55
N ASN A 142 9.42 -0.90 17.56
CA ASN A 142 8.33 -0.15 16.94
C ASN A 142 7.22 0.20 17.96
N GLN A 143 6.91 -0.71 18.89
CA GLN A 143 5.98 -0.44 19.98
C GLN A 143 6.49 0.69 20.90
N ARG A 144 7.79 0.70 21.22
CA ARG A 144 8.41 1.74 22.05
C ARG A 144 8.36 3.10 21.36
N GLU A 145 8.70 3.16 20.08
CA GLU A 145 8.61 4.39 19.27
C GLU A 145 7.18 4.94 19.23
N LEU A 146 6.20 4.07 19.00
CA LEU A 146 4.79 4.46 18.96
C LEU A 146 4.31 5.03 20.30
N GLU A 147 4.72 4.42 21.43
CA GLU A 147 4.42 4.94 22.76
C GLU A 147 5.03 6.32 22.99
N GLU A 148 6.28 6.54 22.58
CA GLU A 148 6.96 7.84 22.67
C GLU A 148 6.24 8.91 21.84
N GLU A 149 5.86 8.61 20.60
CA GLU A 149 5.12 9.52 19.72
C GLU A 149 3.74 9.88 20.29
N MET A 150 2.98 8.88 20.78
CA MET A 150 1.67 9.13 21.39
C MET A 150 1.78 9.99 22.65
N LEU A 151 2.79 9.74 23.48
CA LEU A 151 3.05 10.54 24.68
C LEU A 151 3.49 11.97 24.32
N ALA A 152 4.34 12.14 23.31
CA ALA A 152 4.77 13.45 22.80
C ALA A 152 3.60 14.26 22.22
N GLY A 153 2.78 13.66 21.36
CA GLY A 153 1.60 14.32 20.78
C GLY A 153 0.57 14.73 21.85
N SER A 154 0.41 13.95 22.92
CA SER A 154 -0.44 14.31 24.05
C SER A 154 0.10 15.51 24.87
N ALA A 155 1.41 15.70 24.90
CA ALA A 155 2.06 16.82 25.57
C ALA A 155 2.02 18.12 24.74
N GLU A 156 2.08 18.00 23.41
CA GLU A 156 1.93 19.11 22.47
C GLU A 156 0.48 19.62 22.40
N ALA A 157 -0.52 18.73 22.40
CA ALA A 157 -1.93 19.10 22.44
C ALA A 157 -2.38 19.82 23.73
N ARG A 158 -1.51 19.87 24.75
CA ARG A 158 -1.75 20.56 26.04
C ARG A 158 -1.13 21.96 26.11
N LYS A 159 -0.34 22.38 25.11
CA LYS A 159 0.19 23.74 25.00
C LYS A 159 -0.75 24.63 24.19
#